data_AF-A0A7J8FPQ2-F1
#
_entry.id   AF-A0A7J8FPQ2-F1
#
_cell.length_a   1.000
_cell.length_b   1.000
_cell.length_c   1.000
_cell.angle_alpha   90.00
_cell.angle_beta   90.00
_cell.angle_gamma   90.00
#
_symmetry.space_group_name_H-M   'P 1'
#
loop_
_entity.id
_entity.type
_entity.pdbx_description
1 polymer ?
#
loop_
_entity_poly.entity_id
_entity_poly.type
_entity_poly.pdbx_seq_one_letter_code
_entity_poly.pdbx_strand_id
1 'polypeptide(L)'
;MAEGGGPGGRAGPGPAGPNLKEWLREQFCDHPLEHCEDTRLHDAAYVGDLQTLRSLLQEESYRSRINEKSVWCCGWLPCTPLRIAATAGHGDCVDFLIRKGAEVDLVDVKGQTALYVAVVNGHLESAQILLEAGADPNGSRHHRSTPVYHASRVGRADILQALIRYGADVDINHHMIPDIRPPFSRRLTSLVVCPLYISAAYHNLQCFQLLLQAGANPDFNCNGPVNTQGFYRGSPGCVMDAVLRHGCEAAFVSLLVEFGANLNLVKWESLGPESRGRRKVDPEALQVFKEARSAPRTLLQLCRVAVRRALGKHRLHQIPSLPLPGPVKRFLLHQ
;
A
#
# COMPACT_ATOMS: atom_id res chain seq x y z
N MET A 1 6.07 -3.29 71.06
CA MET A 1 5.13 -2.14 71.11
C MET A 1 4.74 -1.81 69.69
N ALA A 2 3.43 -1.82 69.45
CA ALA A 2 2.64 -1.27 68.33
C ALA A 2 3.09 -1.62 66.89
N GLU A 3 2.38 -2.45 66.13
CA GLU A 3 1.01 -2.32 65.56
C GLU A 3 0.81 -1.16 64.56
N GLY A 4 0.17 -1.52 63.44
CA GLY A 4 -0.46 -0.63 62.44
C GLY A 4 0.23 -0.73 61.07
N GLY A 5 -0.39 -1.15 59.97
CA GLY A 5 -1.78 -1.40 59.62
C GLY A 5 -1.96 -1.06 58.13
N GLY A 6 -2.76 -1.84 57.39
CA GLY A 6 -3.35 -1.40 56.10
C GLY A 6 -2.97 -2.22 54.85
N PRO A 7 -3.94 -2.82 54.13
CA PRO A 7 -3.71 -3.72 53.01
C PRO A 7 -3.57 -2.95 51.67
N GLY A 8 -2.40 -3.10 51.03
CA GLY A 8 -2.14 -2.56 49.69
C GLY A 8 -2.43 -3.60 48.61
N GLY A 9 -3.72 -3.80 48.27
CA GLY A 9 -4.07 -4.44 47.01
C GLY A 9 -3.79 -3.48 45.86
N ARG A 10 -2.99 -3.89 44.86
CA ARG A 10 -3.17 -3.47 43.45
C ARG A 10 -2.33 -4.28 42.46
N ALA A 11 -3.07 -4.88 41.54
CA ALA A 11 -2.73 -5.21 40.17
C ALA A 11 -1.56 -6.18 39.95
N GLY A 12 -1.89 -7.49 39.95
CA GLY A 12 -1.14 -8.43 39.13
C GLY A 12 -1.14 -7.97 37.67
N PRO A 13 -0.10 -8.28 36.89
CA PRO A 13 -0.04 -7.89 35.49
C PRO A 13 -1.25 -8.52 34.78
N GLY A 14 -2.16 -7.67 34.30
CA GLY A 14 -3.27 -8.12 33.46
C GLY A 14 -2.70 -8.92 32.29
N PRO A 15 -3.39 -9.98 31.83
CA PRO A 15 -2.84 -10.91 30.86
C PRO A 15 -2.42 -10.10 29.63
N ALA A 16 -1.11 -10.08 29.38
CA ALA A 16 -0.61 -9.66 28.08
C ALA A 16 -1.35 -10.53 27.06
N GLY A 17 -2.05 -9.88 26.11
CA GLY A 17 -2.69 -10.60 25.02
C GLY A 17 -1.69 -11.60 24.43
N PRO A 18 -2.14 -12.81 24.06
CA PRO A 18 -1.25 -13.93 23.85
C PRO A 18 -0.14 -13.55 22.88
N ASN A 19 1.10 -13.76 23.30
CA ASN A 19 2.29 -13.50 22.47
C ASN A 19 2.07 -14.24 21.14
N LEU A 20 2.18 -13.56 19.99
CA LEU A 20 1.94 -14.19 18.69
C LEU A 20 2.69 -15.53 18.56
N LYS A 21 3.88 -15.65 19.15
CA LYS A 21 4.65 -16.91 19.19
C LYS A 21 4.02 -17.99 20.07
N GLU A 22 3.42 -17.63 21.21
CA GLU A 22 2.72 -18.55 22.11
C GLU A 22 1.34 -18.90 21.56
N TRP A 23 0.61 -17.93 21.00
CA TRP A 23 -0.63 -18.18 20.26
C TRP A 23 -0.40 -19.08 19.05
N LEU A 24 0.66 -18.84 18.26
CA LEU A 24 1.05 -19.74 17.16
C LEU A 24 1.46 -21.13 17.69
N ARG A 25 2.03 -21.23 18.90
CA ARG A 25 2.33 -22.51 19.54
C ARG A 25 1.08 -23.25 19.98
N GLU A 26 0.17 -22.59 20.67
CA GLU A 26 -1.07 -23.17 21.16
C GLU A 26 -1.99 -23.58 20.00
N GLN A 27 -2.00 -22.83 18.89
CA GLN A 27 -2.80 -23.14 17.72
C GLN A 27 -2.16 -24.17 16.77
N PHE A 28 -0.82 -24.27 16.72
CA PHE A 28 -0.13 -25.03 15.67
C PHE A 28 1.05 -25.91 16.13
N CYS A 29 1.42 -25.91 17.41
CA CYS A 29 2.55 -26.70 17.93
C CYS A 29 2.16 -27.76 18.96
N ASP A 30 1.09 -27.57 19.74
CA ASP A 30 0.59 -28.59 20.69
C ASP A 30 -0.42 -29.55 20.03
N HIS A 31 -0.81 -29.27 18.80
CA HIS A 31 -1.34 -30.25 17.88
C HIS A 31 -0.27 -30.35 16.80
N PRO A 32 0.23 -31.55 16.45
CA PRO A 32 0.86 -31.65 15.15
C PRO A 32 -0.19 -31.10 14.19
N LEU A 33 0.12 -30.00 13.50
CA LEU A 33 -0.55 -29.69 12.25
C LEU A 33 -0.74 -31.05 11.60
N GLU A 34 -1.99 -31.50 11.42
CA GLU A 34 -2.25 -32.61 10.52
C GLU A 34 -1.42 -32.27 9.30
N HIS A 35 -0.30 -33.00 9.12
CA HIS A 35 0.51 -32.81 7.95
C HIS A 35 -0.52 -32.95 6.84
N CYS A 36 -0.63 -31.95 5.98
CA CYS A 36 -1.29 -32.17 4.71
C CYS A 36 -0.52 -33.35 4.11
N GLU A 37 -1.00 -34.59 4.28
CA GLU A 37 -0.20 -35.81 4.00
C GLU A 37 0.23 -35.85 2.54
N ASP A 38 -0.43 -35.05 1.71
CA ASP A 38 -0.16 -34.87 0.30
C ASP A 38 0.06 -33.39 -0.06
N THR A 39 1.32 -33.00 -0.25
CA THR A 39 1.72 -31.65 -0.69
C THR A 39 1.92 -31.54 -2.19
N ARG A 40 1.62 -32.60 -2.97
CA ARG A 40 1.91 -32.63 -4.42
C ARG A 40 1.29 -31.48 -5.18
N LEU A 41 0.09 -31.03 -4.76
CA LEU A 41 -0.59 -29.88 -5.36
C LEU A 41 0.16 -28.55 -5.07
N HIS A 42 0.64 -28.36 -3.84
CA HIS A 42 1.44 -27.19 -3.45
C HIS A 42 2.82 -27.20 -4.11
N ASP A 43 3.47 -28.36 -4.20
CA ASP A 43 4.79 -28.52 -4.81
C ASP A 43 4.73 -28.27 -6.32
N ALA A 44 3.72 -28.81 -7.01
CA ALA A 44 3.47 -28.53 -8.43
C ALA A 44 3.21 -27.03 -8.68
N ALA A 45 2.42 -26.39 -7.82
CA ALA A 45 2.19 -24.94 -7.88
C ALA A 45 3.47 -24.12 -7.62
N TYR A 46 4.40 -24.61 -6.79
CA TYR A 46 5.66 -23.94 -6.49
C TYR A 46 6.64 -24.00 -7.66
N VAL A 47 6.81 -25.17 -8.26
CA VAL A 47 7.74 -25.33 -9.40
C VAL A 47 7.14 -24.86 -10.73
N GLY A 48 5.83 -24.63 -10.78
CA GLY A 48 5.13 -24.20 -11.99
C GLY A 48 4.77 -25.36 -12.92
N ASP A 49 4.63 -26.57 -12.38
CA ASP A 49 4.29 -27.76 -13.17
C ASP A 49 2.77 -27.83 -13.41
N LEU A 50 2.35 -27.11 -14.45
CA LEU A 50 0.96 -27.08 -14.91
C LEU A 50 0.44 -28.47 -15.28
N GLN A 51 1.29 -29.37 -15.80
CA GLN A 51 0.86 -30.68 -16.23
C GLN A 51 0.52 -31.57 -15.05
N THR A 52 1.34 -31.53 -13.99
CA THR A 52 1.02 -32.19 -12.73
C THR A 52 -0.23 -31.60 -12.09
N LEU A 53 -0.39 -30.27 -12.05
CA LEU A 53 -1.65 -29.65 -11.58
C LEU A 53 -2.87 -30.16 -12.36
N ARG A 54 -2.77 -30.28 -13.69
CA ARG A 54 -3.83 -30.80 -14.56
C ARG A 54 -4.19 -32.24 -14.26
N SER A 55 -3.19 -33.08 -13.95
CA SER A 55 -3.38 -34.48 -13.60
C SER A 55 -4.01 -34.63 -12.23
N LEU A 56 -3.45 -33.98 -11.20
CA LEU A 56 -3.92 -34.10 -9.81
C LEU A 56 -5.37 -33.60 -9.68
N LEU A 57 -5.71 -32.46 -10.29
CA LEU A 57 -7.07 -31.88 -10.23
C LEU A 57 -8.10 -32.59 -11.13
N GLN A 58 -7.79 -33.77 -11.68
CA GLN A 58 -8.82 -34.71 -12.17
C GLN A 58 -9.45 -35.52 -11.04
N GLU A 59 -8.70 -35.79 -9.98
CA GLU A 59 -9.17 -36.59 -8.85
C GLU A 59 -9.98 -35.71 -7.90
N GLU A 60 -11.14 -36.20 -7.47
CA GLU A 60 -12.04 -35.45 -6.59
C GLU A 60 -11.39 -35.09 -5.24
N SER A 61 -10.50 -35.97 -4.75
CA SER A 61 -9.71 -35.77 -3.52
C SER A 61 -8.88 -34.49 -3.54
N TYR A 62 -8.29 -34.13 -4.68
CA TYR A 62 -7.53 -32.88 -4.81
C TYR A 62 -8.41 -31.67 -5.06
N ARG A 63 -9.51 -31.86 -5.81
CA ARG A 63 -10.45 -30.76 -6.11
C ARG A 63 -11.12 -30.25 -4.84
N SER A 64 -11.54 -31.14 -3.94
CA SER A 64 -12.14 -30.77 -2.66
C SER A 64 -11.16 -30.03 -1.73
N ARG A 65 -9.85 -30.16 -1.98
CA ARG A 65 -8.76 -29.64 -1.14
C ARG A 65 -7.99 -28.49 -1.80
N ILE A 66 -8.47 -27.95 -2.92
CA ILE A 66 -7.77 -26.90 -3.70
C ILE A 66 -7.45 -25.64 -2.89
N ASN A 67 -8.24 -25.35 -1.85
CA ASN A 67 -8.09 -24.19 -0.95
C ASN A 67 -7.37 -24.53 0.36
N GLU A 68 -6.91 -25.77 0.55
CA GLU A 68 -6.21 -26.16 1.76
C GLU A 68 -4.85 -25.46 1.89
N LYS A 69 -4.57 -25.05 3.13
CA LYS A 69 -3.30 -24.42 3.46
C LYS A 69 -2.33 -25.48 3.94
N SER A 70 -1.17 -25.58 3.30
CA SER A 70 -0.08 -26.45 3.76
C SER A 70 1.11 -25.62 4.23
N VAL A 71 1.78 -26.08 5.29
CA VAL A 71 3.06 -25.51 5.76
C VAL A 71 4.15 -26.02 4.86
N TRP A 72 4.52 -25.20 3.89
CA TRP A 72 5.56 -25.52 2.93
C TRP A 72 6.96 -25.27 3.52
N CYS A 73 7.91 -26.15 3.18
CA CYS A 73 9.23 -26.32 3.79
C CYS A 73 10.10 -25.06 3.89
N CYS A 74 9.85 -24.02 3.10
CA CYS A 74 10.68 -22.80 3.09
C CYS A 74 9.94 -21.55 3.61
N GLY A 75 8.68 -21.70 4.05
CA GLY A 75 7.82 -20.56 4.40
C GLY A 75 7.44 -20.44 5.87
N TRP A 76 7.52 -21.51 6.67
CA TRP A 76 7.01 -21.60 8.05
C TRP A 76 5.55 -21.10 8.23
N LEU A 77 4.78 -20.91 7.14
CA LEU A 77 3.43 -20.36 7.17
C LEU A 77 2.51 -21.17 6.26
N PRO A 78 1.29 -21.52 6.71
CA PRO A 78 0.31 -22.24 5.90
C PRO A 78 -0.16 -21.42 4.68
N CYS A 79 -0.10 -22.01 3.48
CA CYS A 79 -0.39 -21.34 2.20
C CYS A 79 -1.24 -22.20 1.25
N THR A 80 -2.11 -21.57 0.45
CA THR A 80 -2.85 -22.26 -0.62
C THR A 80 -1.98 -22.46 -1.86
N PRO A 81 -2.27 -23.46 -2.72
CA PRO A 81 -1.59 -23.64 -4.01
C PRO A 81 -1.63 -22.37 -4.87
N LEU A 82 -2.78 -21.67 -4.91
CA LEU A 82 -2.94 -20.42 -5.66
C LEU A 82 -1.96 -19.34 -5.19
N ARG A 83 -1.83 -19.16 -3.86
CA ARG A 83 -0.90 -18.18 -3.29
C ARG A 83 0.55 -18.54 -3.60
N ILE A 84 0.89 -19.83 -3.58
CA ILE A 84 2.24 -20.33 -3.91
C ILE A 84 2.57 -20.03 -5.38
N ALA A 85 1.69 -20.41 -6.32
CA ALA A 85 1.87 -20.11 -7.74
C ALA A 85 2.02 -18.60 -8.00
N ALA A 86 1.20 -17.77 -7.33
CA ALA A 86 1.29 -16.32 -7.42
C ALA A 86 2.58 -15.74 -6.81
N THR A 87 3.09 -16.35 -5.73
CA THR A 87 4.37 -15.97 -5.10
C THR A 87 5.55 -16.28 -6.02
N ALA A 88 5.49 -17.39 -6.75
CA ALA A 88 6.55 -17.83 -7.67
C ALA A 88 6.42 -17.23 -9.08
N GLY A 89 5.29 -16.60 -9.41
CA GLY A 89 5.06 -15.92 -10.68
C GLY A 89 4.58 -16.82 -11.82
N HIS A 90 4.04 -18.00 -11.50
CA HIS A 90 3.58 -18.97 -12.49
C HIS A 90 2.17 -18.63 -12.99
N GLY A 91 2.07 -17.66 -13.91
CA GLY A 91 0.81 -17.17 -14.48
C GLY A 91 -0.16 -18.28 -14.93
N ASP A 92 0.31 -19.22 -15.74
CA ASP A 92 -0.50 -20.34 -16.23
C ASP A 92 -1.06 -21.22 -15.11
N CYS A 93 -0.29 -21.42 -14.03
CA CYS A 93 -0.73 -22.18 -12.87
C CYS A 93 -1.78 -21.40 -12.07
N VAL A 94 -1.58 -20.09 -11.89
CA VAL A 94 -2.55 -19.20 -11.25
C VAL A 94 -3.88 -19.25 -11.98
N ASP A 95 -3.87 -19.04 -13.29
CA ASP A 95 -5.05 -19.06 -14.16
C ASP A 95 -5.77 -20.41 -14.11
N PHE A 96 -5.01 -21.52 -14.21
CA PHE A 96 -5.59 -22.86 -14.13
C PHE A 96 -6.23 -23.15 -12.77
N LEU A 97 -5.56 -22.82 -11.66
CA LEU A 97 -6.08 -23.04 -10.31
C LEU A 97 -7.38 -22.25 -10.07
N ILE A 98 -7.46 -21.00 -10.53
CA ILE A 98 -8.68 -20.18 -10.46
C ILE A 98 -9.82 -20.85 -11.24
N ARG A 99 -9.58 -21.30 -12.49
CA ARG A 99 -10.59 -22.01 -13.28
C ARG A 99 -11.06 -23.32 -12.65
N LYS A 100 -10.28 -23.91 -11.74
CA LYS A 100 -10.64 -25.12 -10.98
C LYS A 100 -11.32 -24.84 -9.65
N GLY A 101 -11.60 -23.57 -9.33
CA GLY A 101 -12.37 -23.17 -8.15
C GLY A 101 -11.51 -22.74 -6.96
N ALA A 102 -10.23 -22.41 -7.17
CA ALA A 102 -9.42 -21.81 -6.11
C ALA A 102 -9.99 -20.43 -5.71
N GLU A 103 -10.17 -20.22 -4.40
CA GLU A 103 -10.65 -18.95 -3.87
C GLU A 103 -9.56 -17.87 -3.94
N VAL A 104 -9.87 -16.77 -4.64
CA VAL A 104 -8.89 -15.75 -5.04
C VAL A 104 -8.37 -14.91 -3.87
N ASP A 105 -9.25 -14.53 -2.94
CA ASP A 105 -8.95 -13.60 -1.84
C ASP A 105 -8.69 -14.29 -0.49
N LEU A 106 -8.35 -15.59 -0.51
CA LEU A 106 -7.87 -16.26 0.69
C LEU A 106 -6.57 -15.62 1.18
N VAL A 107 -6.51 -15.39 2.48
CA VAL A 107 -5.37 -14.77 3.14
C VAL A 107 -4.55 -15.78 3.93
N ASP A 108 -3.24 -15.57 3.98
CA ASP A 108 -2.35 -16.28 4.90
C ASP A 108 -2.47 -15.75 6.35
N VAL A 109 -1.64 -16.28 7.26
CA VAL A 109 -1.60 -15.86 8.67
C VAL A 109 -1.12 -14.41 8.87
N LYS A 110 -0.53 -13.79 7.85
CA LYS A 110 -0.17 -12.36 7.79
C LYS A 110 -1.21 -11.55 7.04
N GLY A 111 -2.41 -12.09 6.80
CA GLY A 111 -3.48 -11.37 6.12
C GLY A 111 -3.18 -11.04 4.65
N GLN A 112 -2.21 -11.70 4.01
CA GLN A 112 -1.79 -11.42 2.63
C GLN A 112 -2.53 -12.32 1.64
N THR A 113 -3.09 -11.74 0.57
CA THR A 113 -3.75 -12.47 -0.53
C THR A 113 -2.74 -12.95 -1.58
N ALA A 114 -3.20 -13.79 -2.51
CA ALA A 114 -2.43 -14.16 -3.71
C ALA A 114 -2.03 -12.91 -4.54
N LEU A 115 -2.93 -11.93 -4.67
CA LEU A 115 -2.63 -10.69 -5.39
C LEU A 115 -1.49 -9.91 -4.72
N TYR A 116 -1.54 -9.78 -3.39
CA TYR A 116 -0.52 -9.06 -2.65
C TYR A 116 0.88 -9.65 -2.89
N VAL A 117 1.03 -10.98 -2.82
CA VAL A 117 2.34 -11.62 -3.02
C VAL A 117 2.82 -11.55 -4.47
N ALA A 118 1.92 -11.63 -5.46
CA ALA A 118 2.28 -11.42 -6.86
C ALA A 118 2.84 -10.00 -7.07
N VAL A 119 2.20 -8.99 -6.46
CA VAL A 119 2.61 -7.59 -6.54
C VAL A 119 3.95 -7.36 -5.84
N VAL A 120 4.14 -7.90 -4.63
CA VAL A 120 5.39 -7.76 -3.86
C VAL A 120 6.58 -8.38 -4.58
N ASN A 121 6.38 -9.52 -5.24
CA ASN A 121 7.43 -10.19 -6.01
C ASN A 121 7.56 -9.69 -7.46
N GLY A 122 6.71 -8.76 -7.89
CA GLY A 122 6.80 -8.13 -9.21
C GLY A 122 6.30 -9.00 -10.37
N HIS A 123 5.40 -9.94 -10.11
CA HIS A 123 4.82 -10.85 -11.11
C HIS A 123 3.56 -10.22 -11.73
N LEU A 124 3.77 -9.40 -12.78
CA LEU A 124 2.70 -8.66 -13.46
C LEU A 124 1.62 -9.58 -14.03
N GLU A 125 2.00 -10.65 -14.72
CA GLU A 125 1.07 -11.60 -15.34
C GLU A 125 0.15 -12.23 -14.30
N SER A 126 0.71 -12.79 -13.21
CA SER A 126 -0.09 -13.35 -12.12
C SER A 126 -1.00 -12.30 -11.48
N ALA A 127 -0.52 -11.07 -11.29
CA ALA A 127 -1.33 -9.98 -10.74
C ALA A 127 -2.51 -9.62 -11.67
N GLN A 128 -2.29 -9.56 -13.00
CA GLN A 128 -3.34 -9.29 -13.97
C GLN A 128 -4.40 -10.39 -13.98
N ILE A 129 -3.99 -11.66 -14.01
CA ILE A 129 -4.90 -12.82 -13.96
C ILE A 129 -5.76 -12.78 -12.68
N LEU A 130 -5.14 -12.51 -11.53
CA LEU A 130 -5.87 -12.41 -10.26
C LEU A 130 -6.89 -11.25 -10.27
N LEU A 131 -6.52 -10.08 -10.80
CA LEU A 131 -7.42 -8.94 -10.92
C LEU A 131 -8.57 -9.21 -11.90
N GLU A 132 -8.30 -9.88 -13.03
CA GLU A 132 -9.31 -10.32 -13.99
C GLU A 132 -10.28 -11.35 -13.40
N ALA A 133 -9.80 -12.18 -12.48
CA ALA A 133 -10.61 -13.10 -11.70
C ALA A 133 -11.38 -12.45 -10.53
N GLY A 134 -11.29 -11.13 -10.37
CA GLY A 134 -12.05 -10.38 -9.37
C GLY A 134 -11.41 -10.28 -8.00
N ALA A 135 -10.09 -10.49 -7.88
CA ALA A 135 -9.36 -10.22 -6.63
C ALA A 135 -9.60 -8.77 -6.16
N ASP A 136 -9.78 -8.56 -4.86
CA ASP A 136 -9.78 -7.20 -4.30
C ASP A 136 -8.44 -6.53 -4.59
N PRO A 137 -8.39 -5.43 -5.36
CA PRO A 137 -7.16 -4.73 -5.71
C PRO A 137 -6.44 -4.12 -4.50
N ASN A 138 -7.11 -4.02 -3.35
CA ASN A 138 -6.56 -3.59 -2.07
C ASN A 138 -6.13 -4.78 -1.18
N GLY A 139 -6.30 -6.01 -1.67
CA GLY A 139 -6.26 -7.27 -0.94
C GLY A 139 -5.10 -7.40 0.04
N SER A 140 -5.36 -7.06 1.30
CA SER A 140 -4.51 -7.28 2.46
C SER A 140 -5.33 -6.95 3.70
N ARG A 141 -5.41 -7.87 4.68
CA ARG A 141 -6.07 -7.58 5.97
C ARG A 141 -5.22 -6.67 6.87
N HIS A 142 -3.99 -6.34 6.46
CA HIS A 142 -3.12 -5.43 7.20
C HIS A 142 -3.14 -4.03 6.58
N HIS A 143 -3.81 -3.11 7.28
CA HIS A 143 -4.01 -1.71 6.91
C HIS A 143 -2.72 -0.89 6.65
N ARG A 144 -1.53 -1.44 6.96
CA ARG A 144 -0.22 -0.79 6.73
C ARG A 144 0.51 -1.27 5.48
N SER A 145 -0.10 -2.15 4.69
CA SER A 145 0.60 -2.89 3.65
C SER A 145 -0.35 -3.26 2.51
N THR A 146 -0.60 -2.31 1.61
CA THR A 146 -1.46 -2.52 0.43
C THR A 146 -0.63 -2.83 -0.83
N PRO A 147 -1.21 -3.51 -1.84
CA PRO A 147 -0.54 -3.74 -3.11
C PRO A 147 -0.02 -2.44 -3.76
N VAL A 148 -0.83 -1.37 -3.77
CA VAL A 148 -0.45 -0.05 -4.33
C VAL A 148 0.78 0.53 -3.64
N TYR A 149 0.86 0.44 -2.31
CA TYR A 149 2.03 0.93 -1.56
C TYR A 149 3.31 0.20 -1.98
N HIS A 150 3.27 -1.13 -2.12
CA HIS A 150 4.45 -1.91 -2.52
C HIS A 150 4.86 -1.66 -3.97
N ALA A 151 3.91 -1.65 -4.90
CA ALA A 151 4.20 -1.32 -6.30
C ALA A 151 4.85 0.08 -6.43
N SER A 152 4.36 1.05 -5.66
CA SER A 152 4.90 2.41 -5.61
C SER A 152 6.29 2.50 -5.01
N ARG A 153 6.58 1.68 -3.99
CA ARG A 153 7.91 1.61 -3.35
C ARG A 153 8.97 0.97 -4.23
N VAL A 154 8.61 -0.12 -4.91
CA VAL A 154 9.55 -0.86 -5.78
C VAL A 154 9.72 -0.18 -7.14
N GLY A 155 8.76 0.64 -7.58
CA GLY A 155 8.80 1.32 -8.86
C GLY A 155 8.17 0.52 -10.01
N ARG A 156 7.31 -0.46 -9.69
CA ARG A 156 6.59 -1.27 -10.68
C ARG A 156 5.36 -0.52 -11.21
N ALA A 157 5.62 0.46 -12.08
CA ALA A 157 4.59 1.30 -12.69
C ALA A 157 3.60 0.49 -13.54
N ASP A 158 4.07 -0.59 -14.17
CA ASP A 158 3.28 -1.58 -14.90
C ASP A 158 2.20 -2.23 -14.01
N ILE A 159 2.60 -2.74 -12.84
CA ILE A 159 1.71 -3.37 -11.87
C ILE A 159 0.79 -2.33 -11.23
N LEU A 160 1.34 -1.16 -10.88
CA LEU A 160 0.55 -0.06 -10.33
C LEU A 160 -0.57 0.38 -11.30
N GLN A 161 -0.26 0.47 -12.59
CA GLN A 161 -1.25 0.81 -13.61
C GLN A 161 -2.38 -0.21 -13.69
N ALA A 162 -2.05 -1.51 -13.57
CA ALA A 162 -3.05 -2.58 -13.49
C ALA A 162 -3.92 -2.44 -12.23
N LEU A 163 -3.32 -2.26 -11.05
CA LEU A 163 -4.05 -2.06 -9.80
C LEU A 163 -5.04 -0.87 -9.90
N ILE A 164 -4.58 0.27 -10.42
CA ILE A 164 -5.43 1.46 -10.63
C ILE A 164 -6.59 1.16 -11.59
N ARG A 165 -6.32 0.45 -12.69
CA ARG A 165 -7.34 0.06 -13.68
C ARG A 165 -8.47 -0.77 -13.06
N TYR A 166 -8.13 -1.63 -12.10
CA TYR A 166 -9.09 -2.47 -11.38
C TYR A 166 -9.64 -1.82 -10.10
N GLY A 167 -9.40 -0.51 -9.89
CA GLY A 167 -10.05 0.25 -8.82
C GLY A 167 -9.34 0.24 -7.47
N ALA A 168 -8.03 -0.02 -7.43
CA ALA A 168 -7.24 0.11 -6.22
C ALA A 168 -7.32 1.53 -5.63
N ASP A 169 -7.37 1.64 -4.30
CA ASP A 169 -7.31 2.94 -3.65
C ASP A 169 -5.86 3.46 -3.60
N VAL A 170 -5.64 4.61 -4.22
CA VAL A 170 -4.34 5.31 -4.26
C VAL A 170 -4.05 6.15 -3.00
N ASP A 171 -5.06 6.43 -2.18
CA ASP A 171 -4.91 7.08 -0.87
C ASP A 171 -5.31 6.08 0.24
N ILE A 172 -4.36 5.63 1.06
CA ILE A 172 -4.64 4.61 2.09
C ILE A 172 -5.30 5.27 3.31
N ASN A 173 -6.63 5.31 3.30
CA ASN A 173 -7.44 5.84 4.39
C ASN A 173 -7.58 4.83 5.53
N HIS A 174 -7.01 5.12 6.70
CA HIS A 174 -7.06 4.25 7.88
C HIS A 174 -8.43 4.24 8.60
N HIS A 175 -9.44 4.96 8.10
CA HIS A 175 -10.73 5.13 8.75
C HIS A 175 -11.69 3.94 8.60
N MET A 176 -11.20 2.71 8.80
CA MET A 176 -12.02 1.49 8.80
C MET A 176 -12.00 0.74 10.16
N ILE A 177 -11.63 1.41 11.27
CA ILE A 177 -11.95 0.93 12.63
C ILE A 177 -12.35 2.15 13.48
N PRO A 178 -13.60 2.25 13.97
CA PRO A 178 -14.06 3.43 14.70
C PRO A 178 -13.35 3.71 16.04
N ASP A 179 -12.71 2.74 16.70
CA ASP A 179 -12.46 2.88 18.16
C ASP A 179 -11.09 2.43 18.70
N ILE A 180 -10.03 2.40 17.90
CA ILE A 180 -8.69 2.14 18.44
C ILE A 180 -7.72 3.24 18.00
N ARG A 181 -7.71 4.36 18.73
CA ARG A 181 -6.50 5.18 18.84
C ARG A 181 -5.54 4.42 19.75
N PRO A 182 -4.41 3.86 19.25
CA PRO A 182 -3.47 3.20 20.14
C PRO A 182 -2.94 4.20 21.18
N PRO A 183 -2.91 3.85 22.48
CA PRO A 183 -2.51 4.74 23.57
C PRO A 183 -1.03 5.18 23.50
N PHE A 184 -0.26 4.56 22.60
CA PHE A 184 1.09 4.97 22.24
C PHE A 184 1.10 5.44 20.78
N SER A 185 0.66 6.69 20.57
CA SER A 185 0.96 7.42 19.34
C SER A 185 2.46 7.74 19.31
N ARG A 186 3.32 6.71 19.16
CA ARG A 186 4.70 6.91 18.72
C ARG A 186 4.60 7.68 17.42
N ARG A 187 5.30 8.80 17.36
CA ARG A 187 5.33 9.80 16.28
C ARG A 187 5.91 9.21 15.01
N LEU A 188 5.20 8.25 14.41
CA LEU A 188 5.39 7.81 13.04
C LEU A 188 5.05 9.01 12.17
N THR A 189 5.88 9.34 11.21
CA THR A 189 5.51 10.36 10.22
C THR A 189 4.19 9.92 9.59
N SER A 190 3.28 10.85 9.38
CA SER A 190 1.94 10.59 8.84
C SER A 190 1.92 10.08 7.39
N LEU A 191 3.11 9.81 6.83
CA LEU A 191 3.34 9.45 5.44
C LEU A 191 3.84 8.02 5.27
N VAL A 192 4.12 7.27 6.36
CA VAL A 192 4.70 5.91 6.31
C VAL A 192 3.88 4.95 5.44
N VAL A 193 2.58 5.19 5.28
CA VAL A 193 1.68 4.35 4.48
C VAL A 193 1.09 5.14 3.29
N CYS A 194 1.74 6.21 2.84
CA CYS A 194 1.27 7.00 1.70
C CYS A 194 1.99 6.51 0.43
N PRO A 195 1.28 5.94 -0.57
CA PRO A 195 1.89 5.52 -1.85
C PRO A 195 2.63 6.65 -2.56
N LEU A 196 2.10 7.88 -2.46
CA LEU A 196 2.70 9.06 -3.06
C LEU A 196 4.02 9.44 -2.35
N TYR A 197 4.05 9.37 -1.02
CA TYR A 197 5.29 9.58 -0.26
C TYR A 197 6.33 8.52 -0.56
N ILE A 198 5.95 7.24 -0.55
CA ILE A 198 6.94 6.15 -0.67
C ILE A 198 7.53 6.10 -2.08
N SER A 199 6.75 6.43 -3.12
CA SER A 199 7.28 6.57 -4.48
C SER A 199 8.30 7.72 -4.57
N ALA A 200 8.06 8.86 -3.92
CA ALA A 200 9.06 9.93 -3.84
C ALA A 200 10.31 9.55 -3.05
N ALA A 201 10.16 8.92 -1.88
CA ALA A 201 11.28 8.50 -1.05
C ALA A 201 12.23 7.50 -1.74
N TYR A 202 11.72 6.77 -2.73
CA TYR A 202 12.48 5.83 -3.57
C TYR A 202 12.72 6.35 -4.99
N HIS A 203 12.45 7.63 -5.29
CA HIS A 203 12.66 8.27 -6.59
C HIS A 203 11.93 7.60 -7.78
N ASN A 204 10.76 6.98 -7.53
CA ASN A 204 9.93 6.36 -8.56
C ASN A 204 8.97 7.38 -9.21
N LEU A 205 9.51 8.24 -10.07
CA LEU A 205 8.76 9.35 -10.69
C LEU A 205 7.53 8.89 -11.49
N GLN A 206 7.66 7.79 -12.24
CA GLN A 206 6.55 7.25 -13.03
C GLN A 206 5.39 6.79 -12.14
N CYS A 207 5.68 6.07 -11.06
CA CYS A 207 4.65 5.68 -10.08
C CYS A 207 4.02 6.91 -9.43
N PHE A 208 4.83 7.91 -9.08
CA PHE A 208 4.36 9.15 -8.48
C PHE A 208 3.37 9.89 -9.41
N GLN A 209 3.68 9.98 -10.70
CA GLN A 209 2.79 10.55 -11.71
C GLN A 209 1.49 9.75 -11.86
N LEU A 210 1.56 8.42 -11.93
CA LEU A 210 0.38 7.54 -12.04
C LEU A 210 -0.58 7.72 -10.86
N LEU A 211 -0.05 7.79 -9.63
CA LEU A 211 -0.85 8.03 -8.43
C LEU A 211 -1.59 9.37 -8.50
N LEU A 212 -0.91 10.45 -8.89
CA LEU A 212 -1.52 11.77 -9.04
C LEU A 212 -2.59 11.80 -10.15
N GLN A 213 -2.31 11.15 -11.28
CA GLN A 213 -3.27 10.99 -12.38
C GLN A 213 -4.54 10.26 -11.93
N ALA A 214 -4.38 9.20 -11.15
CA ALA A 214 -5.47 8.44 -10.52
C ALA A 214 -6.22 9.21 -9.42
N GLY A 215 -5.73 10.40 -9.04
CA GLY A 215 -6.40 11.29 -8.09
C GLY A 215 -5.92 11.17 -6.66
N ALA A 216 -4.72 10.63 -6.43
CA ALA A 216 -4.07 10.69 -5.12
C ALA A 216 -4.00 12.13 -4.63
N ASN A 217 -4.27 12.33 -3.34
CA ASN A 217 -4.26 13.67 -2.76
C ASN A 217 -2.82 14.17 -2.61
N PRO A 218 -2.40 15.25 -3.31
CA PRO A 218 -1.03 15.78 -3.21
C PRO A 218 -0.70 16.35 -1.82
N ASP A 219 -1.72 16.65 -1.02
CA ASP A 219 -1.60 17.16 0.34
C ASP A 219 -1.83 16.07 1.41
N PHE A 220 -1.87 14.79 1.02
CA PHE A 220 -2.26 13.68 1.91
C PHE A 220 -1.41 13.60 3.19
N ASN A 221 -2.11 13.40 4.32
CA ASN A 221 -1.57 13.10 5.64
C ASN A 221 -2.55 12.12 6.30
N CYS A 222 -2.08 10.94 6.74
CA CYS A 222 -2.93 9.80 7.10
C CYS A 222 -3.94 10.01 8.26
N ASN A 223 -3.93 11.17 8.92
CA ASN A 223 -4.78 11.48 10.08
C ASN A 223 -5.71 12.71 9.88
N GLY A 224 -5.92 13.16 8.64
CA GLY A 224 -6.76 14.34 8.33
C GLY A 224 -5.94 15.61 8.04
N PRO A 225 -6.49 16.83 8.27
CA PRO A 225 -5.82 18.07 7.89
C PRO A 225 -4.45 18.18 8.55
N VAL A 226 -3.45 18.62 7.77
CA VAL A 226 -2.05 18.70 8.18
C VAL A 226 -1.89 19.55 9.45
N ASN A 227 -1.71 18.90 10.60
CA ASN A 227 -1.44 19.59 11.85
C ASN A 227 0.04 20.03 11.87
N THR A 228 0.27 21.29 11.50
CA THR A 228 1.61 21.88 11.45
C THR A 228 2.15 22.34 12.81
N GLN A 229 1.43 22.11 13.92
CA GLN A 229 1.83 22.50 15.28
C GLN A 229 2.44 21.35 16.10
N GLY A 230 2.33 20.09 15.63
CA GLY A 230 2.77 18.90 16.37
C GLY A 230 4.05 18.21 15.89
N PHE A 231 4.72 18.69 14.84
CA PHE A 231 5.89 18.03 14.28
C PHE A 231 7.20 18.57 14.90
N TYR A 232 8.02 17.67 15.45
CA TYR A 232 9.39 17.97 15.86
C TYR A 232 10.23 18.40 14.65
N ARG A 233 11.22 19.29 14.87
CA ARG A 233 12.25 19.64 13.88
C ARG A 233 12.77 18.36 13.22
N GLY A 234 12.55 18.22 11.92
CA GLY A 234 13.09 17.10 11.12
C GLY A 234 12.09 16.16 10.44
N SER A 235 10.83 16.06 10.87
CA SER A 235 9.85 15.20 10.17
C SER A 235 9.12 15.94 9.04
N PRO A 236 8.90 15.33 7.86
CA PRO A 236 8.06 15.94 6.82
C PRO A 236 6.59 15.97 7.27
N GLY A 237 5.96 17.15 7.21
CA GLY A 237 4.55 17.33 7.60
C GLY A 237 3.54 17.09 6.46
N CYS A 238 4.01 17.14 5.21
CA CYS A 238 3.23 16.92 3.98
C CYS A 238 4.12 16.30 2.90
N VAL A 239 3.52 15.81 1.81
CA VAL A 239 4.25 15.17 0.70
C VAL A 239 5.24 16.13 0.03
N MET A 240 4.88 17.39 -0.17
CA MET A 240 5.80 18.40 -0.74
C MET A 240 7.06 18.58 0.11
N ASP A 241 6.89 18.68 1.43
CA ASP A 241 8.02 18.79 2.35
C ASP A 241 8.86 17.51 2.34
N ALA A 242 8.25 16.33 2.18
CA ALA A 242 9.01 15.08 2.02
C ALA A 242 9.84 15.04 0.73
N VAL A 243 9.25 15.39 -0.41
CA VAL A 243 9.92 15.45 -1.72
C VAL A 243 11.19 16.31 -1.65
N LEU A 244 11.07 17.52 -1.09
CA LEU A 244 12.21 18.43 -0.92
C LEU A 244 13.30 17.86 0.00
N ARG A 245 12.90 17.18 1.08
CA ARG A 245 13.84 16.65 2.10
C ARG A 245 14.56 15.40 1.66
N HIS A 246 13.94 14.59 0.79
CA HIS A 246 14.54 13.42 0.19
C HIS A 246 15.47 13.76 -0.98
N GLY A 247 15.52 15.03 -1.40
CA GLY A 247 16.37 15.45 -2.52
C GLY A 247 15.86 14.94 -3.87
N CYS A 248 14.54 14.78 -4.00
CA CYS A 248 13.91 14.40 -5.26
C CYS A 248 14.13 15.47 -6.33
N GLU A 249 14.10 15.03 -7.58
CA GLU A 249 14.24 15.84 -8.78
C GLU A 249 13.11 16.88 -8.88
N ALA A 250 13.38 17.99 -9.58
CA ALA A 250 12.42 19.07 -9.79
C ALA A 250 11.08 18.60 -10.38
N ALA A 251 11.09 17.50 -11.16
CA ALA A 251 9.90 16.89 -11.72
C ALA A 251 8.85 16.50 -10.65
N PHE A 252 9.26 16.00 -9.48
CA PHE A 252 8.34 15.67 -8.39
C PHE A 252 7.64 16.92 -7.83
N VAL A 253 8.40 18.01 -7.69
CA VAL A 253 7.86 19.30 -7.24
C VAL A 253 6.90 19.86 -8.28
N SER A 254 7.29 19.85 -9.56
CA SER A 254 6.45 20.29 -10.68
C SER A 254 5.14 19.52 -10.73
N LEU A 255 5.16 18.19 -10.57
CA LEU A 255 3.95 17.37 -10.51
C LEU A 255 3.06 17.76 -9.33
N LEU A 256 3.61 17.87 -8.12
CA LEU A 256 2.81 18.29 -6.95
C LEU A 256 2.19 19.68 -7.15
N VAL A 257 2.96 20.63 -7.70
CA VAL A 257 2.45 21.96 -8.06
C VAL A 257 1.31 21.80 -9.07
N GLU A 258 1.52 21.11 -10.18
CA GLU A 258 0.53 20.95 -11.25
C GLU A 258 -0.78 20.32 -10.76
N PHE A 259 -0.69 19.33 -9.86
CA PHE A 259 -1.85 18.61 -9.31
C PHE A 259 -2.51 19.30 -8.11
N GLY A 260 -2.06 20.50 -7.73
CA GLY A 260 -2.79 21.33 -6.77
C GLY A 260 -2.30 21.28 -5.33
N ALA A 261 -1.08 20.81 -5.07
CA ALA A 261 -0.50 20.82 -3.72
C ALA A 261 -0.55 22.22 -3.09
N ASN A 262 -0.92 22.28 -1.81
CA ASN A 262 -0.90 23.48 -1.00
C ASN A 262 0.52 23.75 -0.49
N LEU A 263 1.22 24.64 -1.19
CA LEU A 263 2.61 25.00 -0.90
C LEU A 263 2.79 25.69 0.47
N ASN A 264 1.73 26.26 1.03
CA ASN A 264 1.76 26.90 2.35
C ASN A 264 1.92 25.90 3.51
N LEU A 265 1.70 24.60 3.24
CA LEU A 265 1.96 23.54 4.21
C LEU A 265 3.45 23.34 4.50
N VAL A 266 4.32 23.80 3.60
CA VAL A 266 5.78 23.71 3.76
C VAL A 266 6.27 24.88 4.61
N LYS A 267 6.45 24.62 5.91
CA LYS A 267 7.11 25.52 6.85
C LYS A 267 8.63 25.43 6.67
N TRP A 268 9.12 26.03 5.60
CA TRP A 268 10.55 26.19 5.35
C TRP A 268 11.05 27.41 6.12
N GLU A 269 11.43 27.24 7.39
CA GLU A 269 12.24 28.25 8.07
C GLU A 269 13.58 28.34 7.34
N SER A 270 14.06 29.56 7.09
CA SER A 270 15.41 29.83 6.60
C SER A 270 16.40 29.31 7.64
N LEU A 271 16.77 28.03 7.48
CA LEU A 271 17.73 27.31 8.29
C LEU A 271 19.06 28.06 8.27
N GLY A 272 19.50 28.55 9.43
CA GLY A 272 20.82 29.15 9.59
C GLY A 272 21.93 28.13 9.29
N PRO A 273 23.17 28.61 9.07
CA PRO A 273 24.32 27.79 8.65
C PRO A 273 24.64 26.60 9.59
N GLU A 274 24.15 26.61 10.83
CA GLU A 274 24.41 25.58 11.85
C GLU A 274 23.32 24.50 11.98
N SER A 275 22.42 24.41 11.00
CA SER A 275 21.35 23.41 11.00
C SER A 275 21.91 22.00 10.82
N ARG A 276 22.23 21.34 11.93
CA ARG A 276 22.68 19.94 11.96
C ARG A 276 21.56 18.99 11.53
N GLY A 277 21.54 18.72 10.23
CA GLY A 277 20.73 17.70 9.58
C GLY A 277 20.97 17.81 8.09
N ARG A 278 21.75 16.89 7.52
CA ARG A 278 21.97 16.84 6.07
C ARG A 278 20.60 16.84 5.38
N ARG A 279 20.31 17.93 4.66
CA ARG A 279 19.37 17.91 3.55
C ARG A 279 20.06 18.55 2.39
N LYS A 280 20.71 17.70 1.62
CA LYS A 280 21.10 18.06 0.26
C LYS A 280 19.79 18.14 -0.52
N VAL A 281 19.10 19.27 -0.37
CA VAL A 281 17.92 19.59 -1.17
C VAL A 281 18.45 19.79 -2.58
N ASP A 282 17.77 19.19 -3.55
CA ASP A 282 18.09 19.46 -4.93
C ASP A 282 17.86 20.97 -5.22
N PRO A 283 18.87 21.70 -5.72
CA PRO A 283 18.78 23.15 -5.88
C PRO A 283 17.74 23.53 -6.93
N GLU A 284 17.57 22.72 -7.98
CA GLU A 284 16.58 22.94 -9.03
C GLU A 284 15.17 22.73 -8.49
N ALA A 285 14.94 21.64 -7.76
CA ALA A 285 13.66 21.37 -7.11
C ALA A 285 13.26 22.47 -6.11
N LEU A 286 14.23 22.99 -5.35
CA LEU A 286 14.00 24.11 -4.43
C LEU A 286 13.67 25.40 -5.18
N GLN A 287 14.32 25.66 -6.32
CA GLN A 287 14.05 26.82 -7.15
C GLN A 287 12.63 26.76 -7.72
N VAL A 288 12.23 25.63 -8.31
CA VAL A 288 10.87 25.40 -8.82
C VAL A 288 9.83 25.57 -7.71
N PHE A 289 10.09 25.06 -6.50
CA PHE A 289 9.21 25.25 -5.35
C PHE A 289 9.05 26.73 -4.97
N LYS A 290 10.16 27.48 -4.91
CA LYS A 290 10.14 28.91 -4.56
C LYS A 290 9.39 29.74 -5.59
N GLU A 291 9.62 29.48 -6.88
CA GLU A 291 8.91 30.15 -7.98
C GLU A 291 7.41 29.85 -7.94
N ALA A 292 7.03 28.58 -7.77
CA ALA A 292 5.63 28.19 -7.66
C ALA A 292 4.93 28.77 -6.42
N ARG A 293 5.69 29.05 -5.35
CA ARG A 293 5.16 29.67 -4.12
C ARG A 293 5.03 31.19 -4.24
N SER A 294 5.90 31.85 -4.99
CA SER A 294 5.85 33.31 -5.18
C SER A 294 4.83 33.74 -6.23
N ALA A 295 4.55 32.91 -7.22
CA ALA A 295 3.58 33.19 -8.27
C ALA A 295 2.19 32.60 -7.94
N PRO A 296 1.09 33.37 -8.13
CA PRO A 296 -0.25 32.81 -8.05
C PRO A 296 -0.49 31.82 -9.20
N ARG A 297 -1.22 30.74 -8.92
CA ARG A 297 -1.67 29.78 -9.94
C ARG A 297 -2.53 30.48 -10.98
N THR A 298 -2.41 30.06 -12.23
CA THR A 298 -3.28 30.59 -13.30
C THR A 298 -4.72 30.16 -13.05
N LEU A 299 -5.69 30.95 -13.54
CA LEU A 299 -7.11 30.61 -13.44
C LEU A 299 -7.41 29.23 -14.03
N LEU A 300 -6.79 28.89 -15.17
CA LEU A 300 -6.92 27.57 -15.79
C LEU A 300 -6.47 26.43 -14.85
N GLN A 301 -5.31 26.57 -14.21
CA GLN A 301 -4.82 25.58 -13.25
C GLN A 301 -5.75 25.45 -12.05
N LEU A 302 -6.26 26.56 -11.51
CA LEU A 302 -7.24 26.56 -10.43
C LEU A 302 -8.53 25.83 -10.83
N CYS A 303 -9.05 26.10 -12.04
CA CYS A 303 -10.19 25.39 -12.59
C CYS A 303 -9.93 23.88 -12.72
N ARG A 304 -8.76 23.47 -13.22
CA ARG A 304 -8.38 22.05 -13.32
C ARG A 304 -8.45 21.36 -11.97
N VAL A 305 -7.80 21.95 -10.97
CA VAL A 305 -7.73 21.41 -9.60
C VAL A 305 -9.13 21.35 -8.99
N ALA A 306 -9.93 22.41 -9.14
CA ALA A 306 -11.29 22.46 -8.61
C ALA A 306 -12.19 21.38 -9.23
N VAL A 307 -12.17 21.22 -10.56
CA VAL A 307 -12.97 20.21 -11.27
C VAL A 307 -12.54 18.79 -10.87
N ARG A 308 -11.24 18.50 -10.86
CA ARG A 308 -10.72 17.18 -10.45
C ARG A 308 -11.09 16.86 -9.00
N ARG A 309 -11.01 17.82 -8.08
CA ARG A 309 -11.43 17.66 -6.67
C ARG A 309 -12.94 17.42 -6.54
N ALA A 310 -13.75 18.13 -7.31
CA ALA A 310 -15.21 17.96 -7.31
C ALA A 310 -15.63 16.57 -7.84
N LEU A 311 -14.97 16.10 -8.90
CA LEU A 311 -15.15 14.73 -9.38
C LEU A 311 -14.68 13.72 -8.33
N GLY A 312 -13.53 13.95 -7.71
CA GLY A 312 -12.91 13.01 -6.80
C GLY A 312 -12.35 11.78 -7.53
N LYS A 313 -11.42 11.06 -6.89
CA LYS A 313 -10.67 9.94 -7.49
C LYS A 313 -11.55 8.87 -8.15
N HIS A 314 -12.71 8.56 -7.56
CA HIS A 314 -13.62 7.54 -8.09
C HIS A 314 -14.39 7.96 -9.35
N ARG A 315 -14.43 9.25 -9.73
CA ARG A 315 -15.16 9.71 -10.92
C ARG A 315 -14.26 10.34 -12.00
N LEU A 316 -12.94 10.39 -11.79
CA LEU A 316 -12.02 10.91 -12.81
C LEU A 316 -12.09 10.14 -14.14
N HIS A 317 -12.37 8.84 -14.08
CA HIS A 317 -12.57 8.00 -15.27
C HIS A 317 -13.78 8.43 -16.13
N GLN A 318 -14.68 9.27 -15.58
CA GLN A 318 -15.87 9.79 -16.29
C GLN A 318 -15.59 11.09 -17.06
N ILE A 319 -14.40 11.70 -16.94
CA ILE A 319 -14.07 12.93 -17.69
C ILE A 319 -14.32 12.80 -19.21
N PRO A 320 -14.00 11.67 -19.87
CA PRO A 320 -14.29 11.50 -21.29
C PRO A 320 -15.78 11.59 -21.65
N SER A 321 -16.70 11.26 -20.74
CA SER A 321 -18.14 11.31 -20.98
C SER A 321 -18.78 12.68 -20.70
N LEU A 322 -18.03 13.62 -20.11
CA LEU A 322 -18.54 14.98 -19.85
C LEU A 322 -18.87 15.71 -21.17
N PRO A 323 -19.90 16.58 -21.19
CA PRO A 323 -20.25 17.39 -22.36
C PRO A 323 -19.29 18.58 -22.53
N LEU A 324 -17.99 18.31 -22.65
CA LEU A 324 -16.91 19.29 -22.78
C LEU A 324 -16.13 19.09 -24.09
N PRO A 325 -15.51 20.15 -24.65
CA PRO A 325 -14.62 20.02 -25.79
C PRO A 325 -13.42 19.09 -25.53
N GLY A 326 -12.97 18.36 -26.55
CA GLY A 326 -11.82 17.44 -26.45
C GLY A 326 -10.55 18.02 -25.84
N PRO A 327 -10.13 19.25 -26.18
CA PRO A 327 -8.98 19.91 -25.54
C PRO A 327 -9.16 20.13 -24.03
N VAL A 328 -10.39 20.45 -23.59
CA VAL A 328 -10.69 20.65 -22.16
C VAL A 328 -10.64 19.30 -21.42
N LYS A 329 -11.15 18.23 -22.03
CA LYS A 329 -11.06 16.87 -21.47
C LYS A 329 -9.61 16.43 -21.27
N ARG A 330 -8.77 16.60 -22.29
CA ARG A 330 -7.33 16.30 -22.22
C ARG A 330 -6.63 17.15 -21.15
N PHE A 331 -6.95 18.45 -21.10
CA PHE A 331 -6.46 19.35 -20.07
C PHE A 331 -6.83 18.89 -18.64
N LEU A 332 -8.04 18.37 -18.42
CA LEU A 332 -8.47 17.82 -17.11
C LEU A 332 -7.81 16.48 -16.76
N LEU A 333 -7.41 15.70 -17.77
CA LEU A 333 -6.75 14.41 -17.64
C LEU A 333 -5.22 14.48 -17.57
N HIS A 334 -4.64 15.68 -17.71
CA HIS A 334 -3.18 15.89 -17.86
C HIS A 334 -2.61 15.12 -19.07
N GLN A 335 -3.32 15.19 -20.20
CA GLN A 335 -2.99 14.57 -21.49
C GLN A 335 -2.77 15.60 -22.61
#